data_AF-A0A2G3PQA5-F1
#
_entry.id   AF-A0A2G3PQA5-F1
#
_cell.length_a   1.000
_cell.length_b   1.000
_cell.length_c   1.000
_cell.angle_alpha   90.00
_cell.angle_beta   90.00
_cell.angle_gamma   90.00
#
_symmetry.space_group_name_H-M   'P 1'
#
loop_
_entity.id
_entity.type
_entity.pdbx_description
1 polymer ?
#
loop_
_entity_poly.entity_id
_entity_poly.type
_entity_poly.pdbx_seq_one_letter_code
_entity_poly.pdbx_strand_id
1 'polypeptide(L)'
;MDIFIGQLVGFAVVVFVFIRYVLPPLRKAVAAQKETIATQVAESEQAKARLAEAKDAHATALEQARAEASQIREEARGDAQAIAEQMRNQADSEVKRITEHGKAQVALNRQALIRQLRGELGLASLDVAGDLVREHLEDPKAKQDSFDRVLAELEQMAAEGGVAPESTSTGEAIGTHSMRAASRESVRTLARTFDEKTGSADVEQLRTIGDELGSVAILLAANPVLRKHLAESTDEPQHKASLIDSILSGKVSDTTLDIVKSAVDAKWSATADFLTALERLARLALLTVADRSGKIGEVEDELFRLGRLLLAEPDLSRLLSDSNAPAEGRLQLLDRVIGGKVTDETGALVRQAVQLQRGHQPIDVTVSGIAELAAARRGESVAHVIAAALPTDAQIERLSTVLGRIYGRDMSVQIEIDEQLLGGFKVIVADEVIEGDVASRLAKASETLPS
;
A
#
# COMPACT_ATOMS: atom_id res chain seq x y z
N MET A 1 57.67 -3.60 -161.90
CA MET A 1 57.28 -2.61 -160.87
C MET A 1 55.93 -2.98 -160.23
N ASP A 2 55.33 -4.10 -160.64
CA ASP A 2 53.94 -4.46 -160.34
C ASP A 2 53.71 -5.15 -158.97
N ILE A 3 54.77 -5.68 -158.34
CA ILE A 3 54.68 -6.34 -157.02
C ILE A 3 54.51 -5.31 -155.88
N PHE A 4 55.00 -4.08 -156.07
CA PHE A 4 54.96 -3.02 -155.05
C PHE A 4 53.55 -2.41 -154.87
N ILE A 5 52.78 -2.30 -155.96
CA ILE A 5 51.41 -1.74 -155.92
C ILE A 5 50.44 -2.71 -155.22
N GLY A 6 50.55 -4.02 -155.49
CA GLY A 6 49.73 -5.04 -154.81
C GLY A 6 49.97 -5.11 -153.30
N GLN A 7 51.22 -4.92 -152.86
CA GLN A 7 51.58 -4.90 -151.44
C GLN A 7 51.04 -3.65 -150.72
N LEU A 8 50.97 -2.51 -151.41
CA LEU A 8 50.42 -1.26 -150.87
C LEU A 8 48.89 -1.32 -150.72
N VAL A 9 48.19 -1.94 -151.67
CA VAL A 9 46.74 -2.19 -151.55
C VAL A 9 46.43 -3.19 -150.44
N GLY A 10 47.18 -4.29 -150.35
CA GLY A 10 47.06 -5.24 -149.24
C GLY A 10 47.31 -4.59 -147.88
N PHE A 11 48.33 -3.73 -147.78
CA PHE A 11 48.61 -2.96 -146.57
C PHE A 11 47.47 -1.98 -146.24
N ALA A 12 46.90 -1.29 -147.23
CA ALA A 12 45.78 -0.37 -147.02
C ALA A 12 44.52 -1.08 -146.48
N VAL A 13 44.21 -2.28 -146.96
CA VAL A 13 43.07 -3.07 -146.47
C VAL A 13 43.29 -3.52 -145.02
N VAL A 14 44.49 -3.99 -144.68
CA VAL A 14 44.85 -4.36 -143.30
C VAL A 14 44.77 -3.14 -142.37
N VAL A 15 45.28 -1.98 -142.79
CA VAL A 15 45.20 -0.74 -142.03
C VAL A 15 43.75 -0.30 -141.84
N PHE A 16 42.90 -0.42 -142.85
CA PHE A 16 41.48 -0.07 -142.73
C PHE A 16 40.76 -0.96 -141.72
N VAL A 17 40.94 -2.28 -141.78
CA VAL A 17 40.34 -3.21 -140.80
C VAL A 17 40.89 -2.94 -139.39
N PHE A 18 42.18 -2.68 -139.26
CA PHE A 18 42.82 -2.38 -137.98
C PHE A 18 42.27 -1.06 -137.38
N ILE A 19 42.13 -0.01 -138.19
CA ILE A 19 41.53 1.26 -137.75
C ILE A 19 40.05 1.11 -137.43
N ARG A 20 39.30 0.33 -138.22
CA ARG A 20 37.83 0.27 -138.11
C ARG A 20 37.32 -0.72 -137.06
N TYR A 21 38.04 -1.82 -136.81
CA TYR A 21 37.60 -2.89 -135.90
C TYR A 21 38.49 -3.06 -134.66
N VAL A 22 39.81 -2.84 -134.73
CA VAL A 22 40.72 -3.08 -133.59
C VAL A 22 40.94 -1.82 -132.74
N LEU A 23 41.10 -0.65 -133.36
CA LEU A 23 41.28 0.62 -132.64
C LEU A 23 40.12 1.01 -131.69
N PRO A 24 38.83 0.91 -132.07
CA PRO A 24 37.74 1.35 -131.20
C PRO A 24 37.64 0.61 -129.84
N PRO A 25 37.70 -0.74 -129.74
CA PRO A 25 37.70 -1.41 -128.45
C PRO A 25 38.97 -1.11 -127.63
N LEU A 26 40.14 -0.96 -128.27
CA LEU A 26 41.38 -0.63 -127.58
C LEU A 26 41.34 0.78 -126.95
N ARG A 27 40.82 1.77 -127.67
CA ARG A 27 40.67 3.15 -127.15
C ARG A 27 39.66 3.20 -126.00
N LYS A 28 38.55 2.45 -126.08
CA LYS A 28 37.57 2.36 -124.98
C LYS A 28 38.17 1.71 -123.74
N ALA A 29 38.96 0.64 -123.90
CA ALA A 29 39.64 -0.01 -122.77
C ALA A 29 40.63 0.94 -122.08
N VAL A 30 41.43 1.69 -122.84
CA VAL A 30 42.38 2.68 -122.28
C VAL A 30 41.67 3.86 -121.60
N ALA A 31 40.55 4.34 -122.15
CA ALA A 31 39.75 5.41 -121.54
C ALA A 31 39.08 4.96 -120.23
N ALA A 32 38.48 3.76 -120.22
CA ALA A 32 37.88 3.18 -119.02
C ALA A 32 38.92 2.92 -117.91
N GLN A 33 40.13 2.50 -118.28
CA GLN A 33 41.24 2.34 -117.33
C GLN A 33 41.67 3.70 -116.73
N LYS A 34 41.77 4.76 -117.55
CA LYS A 34 42.09 6.12 -117.07
C LYS A 34 41.00 6.68 -116.16
N GLU A 35 39.73 6.46 -116.48
CA GLU A 35 38.60 6.88 -115.65
C GLU A 35 38.59 6.14 -114.32
N THR A 36 38.76 4.81 -114.33
CA THR A 36 38.84 3.99 -113.10
C THR A 36 40.00 4.44 -112.21
N ILE A 37 41.17 4.75 -112.78
CA ILE A 37 42.30 5.29 -112.03
C ILE A 37 41.98 6.68 -111.47
N ALA A 38 41.34 7.56 -112.25
CA ALA A 38 40.93 8.88 -111.78
C ALA A 38 39.92 8.79 -110.63
N THR A 39 38.94 7.89 -110.71
CA THR A 39 37.96 7.64 -109.65
C THR A 39 38.61 7.01 -108.43
N GLN A 40 39.49 6.01 -108.59
CA GLN A 40 40.24 5.41 -107.48
C GLN A 40 41.17 6.41 -106.78
N VAL A 41 41.79 7.35 -107.51
CA VAL A 41 42.60 8.43 -106.92
C VAL A 41 41.70 9.44 -106.20
N ALA A 42 40.57 9.85 -106.79
CA ALA A 42 39.64 10.79 -106.15
C ALA A 42 38.99 10.20 -104.89
N GLU A 43 38.59 8.93 -104.92
CA GLU A 43 38.07 8.20 -103.76
C GLU A 43 39.14 8.00 -102.68
N SER A 44 40.40 7.74 -103.07
CA SER A 44 41.52 7.65 -102.13
C SER A 44 41.81 8.99 -101.45
N GLU A 45 41.81 10.09 -102.20
CA GLU A 45 41.98 11.43 -101.63
C GLU A 45 40.80 11.84 -100.73
N GLN A 46 39.56 11.52 -101.11
CA GLN A 46 38.39 11.76 -100.26
C GLN A 46 38.39 10.88 -98.99
N ALA A 47 38.83 9.61 -99.10
CA ALA A 47 38.99 8.71 -97.96
C ALA A 47 40.10 9.20 -97.01
N LYS A 48 41.23 9.70 -97.54
CA LYS A 48 42.28 10.35 -96.75
C LYS A 48 41.76 11.61 -96.06
N ALA A 49 40.99 12.45 -96.75
CA ALA A 49 40.39 13.66 -96.17
C ALA A 49 39.41 13.34 -95.04
N ARG A 50 38.49 12.38 -95.22
CA ARG A 50 37.58 11.92 -94.16
C ARG A 50 38.32 11.27 -92.99
N LEU A 51 39.40 10.54 -93.25
CA LEU A 51 40.24 9.98 -92.18
C LEU A 51 40.96 11.08 -91.41
N ALA A 52 41.43 12.14 -92.07
CA ALA A 52 42.03 13.30 -91.43
C ALA A 52 41.02 14.06 -90.57
N GLU A 53 39.82 14.32 -91.09
CA GLU A 53 38.71 14.95 -90.36
C GLU A 53 38.25 14.09 -89.16
N ALA A 54 38.08 12.77 -89.34
CA ALA A 54 37.72 11.88 -88.24
C ALA A 54 38.82 11.79 -87.17
N LYS A 55 40.10 11.84 -87.56
CA LYS A 55 41.22 11.92 -86.61
C LYS A 55 41.21 13.23 -85.83
N ASP A 56 40.93 14.35 -86.49
CA ASP A 56 40.85 15.67 -85.87
C ASP A 56 39.65 15.79 -84.92
N ALA A 57 38.48 15.31 -85.34
CA ALA A 57 37.29 15.22 -84.50
C ALA A 57 37.51 14.30 -83.29
N HIS A 58 38.16 13.15 -83.47
CA HIS A 58 38.52 12.25 -82.37
C HIS A 58 39.55 12.88 -81.42
N ALA A 59 40.54 13.61 -81.94
CA ALA A 59 41.50 14.34 -81.12
C ALA A 59 40.81 15.44 -80.30
N THR A 60 39.88 16.19 -80.91
CA THR A 60 39.09 17.22 -80.24
C THR A 60 38.17 16.62 -79.17
N ALA A 61 37.49 15.51 -79.47
CA ALA A 61 36.64 14.80 -78.52
C ALA A 61 37.46 14.23 -77.34
N LEU A 62 38.69 13.74 -77.58
CA LEU A 62 39.60 13.32 -76.52
C LEU A 62 40.01 14.49 -75.62
N GLU A 63 40.31 15.65 -76.20
CA GLU A 63 40.66 16.85 -75.42
C GLU A 63 39.46 17.36 -74.61
N GLN A 64 38.25 17.38 -75.17
CA GLN A 64 37.02 17.73 -74.45
C GLN A 64 36.73 16.74 -73.32
N ALA A 65 36.80 15.42 -73.58
CA ALA A 65 36.62 14.40 -72.56
C ALA A 65 37.68 14.49 -71.44
N ARG A 66 38.93 14.85 -71.78
CA ARG A 66 39.98 15.11 -70.79
C ARG A 66 39.68 16.35 -69.95
N ALA A 67 39.18 17.43 -70.57
CA ALA A 67 38.79 18.66 -69.89
C ALA A 67 37.60 18.41 -68.94
N GLU A 68 36.53 17.75 -69.41
CA GLU A 68 35.37 17.37 -68.60
C GLU A 68 35.76 16.43 -67.45
N ALA A 69 36.59 15.40 -67.71
CA ALA A 69 37.09 14.53 -66.65
C ALA A 69 38.01 15.27 -65.65
N SER A 70 38.69 16.34 -66.06
CA SER A 70 39.43 17.20 -65.15
C SER A 70 38.48 18.03 -64.29
N GLN A 71 37.43 18.60 -64.88
CA GLN A 71 36.41 19.37 -64.18
C GLN A 71 35.65 18.50 -63.16
N ILE A 72 35.18 17.31 -63.56
CA ILE A 72 34.51 16.36 -62.66
C ILE A 72 35.43 15.98 -61.49
N ARG A 73 36.73 15.78 -61.73
CA ARG A 73 37.69 15.48 -60.66
C ARG A 73 37.88 16.66 -59.71
N GLU A 74 37.83 17.89 -60.20
CA GLU A 74 37.97 19.08 -59.37
C GLU A 74 36.72 19.35 -58.55
N GLU A 75 35.53 19.21 -59.14
CA GLU A 75 34.23 19.25 -58.44
C GLU A 75 34.17 18.16 -57.37
N ALA A 76 34.51 16.91 -57.71
CA ALA A 76 34.54 15.81 -56.74
C ALA A 76 35.55 16.03 -55.60
N ARG A 77 36.68 16.71 -55.86
CA ARG A 77 37.62 17.13 -54.81
C ARG A 77 37.03 18.22 -53.92
N GLY A 78 36.35 19.21 -54.51
CA GLY A 78 35.64 20.25 -53.78
C GLY A 78 34.55 19.66 -52.87
N ASP A 79 33.72 18.78 -53.41
CA ASP A 79 32.67 18.08 -52.66
C ASP A 79 33.27 17.20 -51.56
N ALA A 80 34.34 16.46 -51.83
CA ALA A 80 35.02 15.65 -50.82
C ALA A 80 35.58 16.52 -49.68
N GLN A 81 36.10 17.71 -49.98
CA GLN A 81 36.56 18.66 -48.97
C GLN A 81 35.38 19.22 -48.15
N ALA A 82 34.28 19.59 -48.82
CA ALA A 82 33.07 20.08 -48.15
C ALA A 82 32.45 19.01 -47.24
N ILE A 83 32.38 17.75 -47.69
CA ILE A 83 31.91 16.61 -46.88
C ILE A 83 32.84 16.39 -45.69
N ALA A 84 34.17 16.45 -45.89
CA ALA A 84 35.13 16.32 -44.79
C ALA A 84 34.99 17.45 -43.76
N GLU A 85 34.74 18.68 -44.18
CA GLU A 85 34.51 19.82 -43.29
C GLU A 85 33.17 19.71 -42.57
N GLN A 86 32.10 19.31 -43.25
CA GLN A 86 30.80 19.04 -42.63
C GLN A 86 30.88 17.93 -41.59
N MET A 87 31.56 16.81 -41.89
CA MET A 87 31.77 15.72 -40.93
C MET A 87 32.59 16.18 -39.72
N ARG A 88 33.61 17.03 -39.91
CA ARG A 88 34.36 17.63 -38.78
C ARG A 88 33.46 18.51 -37.92
N ASN A 89 32.67 19.40 -38.52
CA ASN A 89 31.74 20.27 -37.78
C ASN A 89 30.67 19.47 -37.03
N GLN A 90 30.14 18.41 -37.64
CA GLN A 90 29.21 17.48 -36.99
C GLN A 90 29.88 16.76 -35.82
N ALA A 91 31.08 16.19 -36.02
CA ALA A 91 31.83 15.54 -34.96
C ALA A 91 32.13 16.49 -33.79
N ASP A 92 32.54 17.73 -34.04
CA ASP A 92 32.77 18.74 -32.99
C ASP A 92 31.48 19.06 -32.22
N SER A 93 30.33 19.12 -32.90
CA SER A 93 29.03 19.32 -32.25
C SER A 93 28.62 18.13 -31.39
N GLU A 94 28.89 16.89 -31.84
CA GLU A 94 28.61 15.68 -31.10
C GLU A 94 29.51 15.55 -29.87
N VAL A 95 30.81 15.84 -30.01
CA VAL A 95 31.76 15.86 -28.89
C VAL A 95 31.32 16.87 -27.83
N LYS A 96 30.92 18.09 -28.24
CA LYS A 96 30.36 19.10 -27.32
C LYS A 96 29.11 18.56 -26.60
N ARG A 97 28.15 18.02 -27.35
CA ARG A 97 26.91 17.45 -26.80
C ARG A 97 27.18 16.34 -25.79
N ILE A 98 28.06 15.39 -26.12
CA ILE A 98 28.46 14.28 -25.23
C ILE A 98 29.15 14.83 -23.97
N THR A 99 30.02 15.84 -24.12
CA THR A 99 30.74 16.44 -22.99
C THR A 99 29.79 17.18 -22.05
N GLU A 100 28.85 17.97 -22.59
CA GLU A 100 27.85 18.69 -21.80
C GLU A 100 26.92 17.71 -21.08
N HIS A 101 26.42 16.69 -21.78
CA HIS A 101 25.63 15.62 -21.18
C HIS A 101 26.40 14.87 -20.09
N GLY A 102 27.68 14.55 -20.33
CA GLY A 102 28.55 13.91 -19.35
C GLY A 102 28.75 14.77 -18.10
N LYS A 103 28.96 16.09 -18.25
CA LYS A 103 29.05 17.03 -17.12
C LYS A 103 27.75 17.08 -16.32
N ALA A 104 26.60 17.13 -17.00
CA ALA A 104 25.29 17.10 -16.34
C ALA A 104 25.09 15.78 -15.57
N GLN A 105 25.45 14.63 -16.15
CA GLN A 105 25.35 13.33 -15.50
C GLN A 105 26.27 13.24 -14.26
N VAL A 106 27.50 13.74 -14.34
CA VAL A 106 28.42 13.79 -13.19
C VAL A 106 27.85 14.67 -12.08
N ALA A 107 27.24 15.81 -12.42
CA ALA A 107 26.60 16.67 -11.44
C ALA A 107 25.42 15.97 -10.73
N LEU A 108 24.57 15.26 -11.49
CA LEU A 108 23.46 14.47 -10.93
C LEU A 108 23.97 13.33 -10.04
N ASN A 109 24.99 12.58 -10.48
CA ASN A 109 25.60 11.52 -9.69
C ASN A 109 26.21 12.07 -8.40
N ARG A 110 26.86 13.24 -8.44
CA ARG A 110 27.40 13.91 -7.26
C ARG A 110 26.29 14.32 -6.29
N GLN A 111 25.17 14.85 -6.78
CA GLN A 111 24.02 15.18 -5.95
C GLN A 111 23.39 13.94 -5.31
N ALA A 112 23.23 12.86 -6.06
CA ALA A 112 22.73 11.58 -5.55
C ALA A 112 23.66 11.01 -4.47
N LEU A 113 24.98 11.03 -4.70
CA LEU A 113 25.97 10.59 -3.72
C LEU A 113 25.93 11.43 -2.44
N ILE A 114 25.81 12.76 -2.55
CA ILE A 114 25.69 13.64 -1.37
C ILE A 114 24.40 13.34 -0.59
N ARG A 115 23.28 13.08 -1.27
CA ARG A 115 22.03 12.69 -0.61
C ARG A 115 22.18 11.35 0.12
N GLN A 116 22.72 10.34 -0.56
CA GLN A 116 23.02 9.05 0.05
C GLN A 116 23.92 9.19 1.29
N LEU A 117 25.02 9.95 1.18
CA LEU A 117 25.92 10.19 2.31
C LEU A 117 25.23 10.93 3.47
N ARG A 118 24.31 11.85 3.19
CA ARG A 118 23.51 12.52 4.23
C ARG A 118 22.56 11.54 4.92
N GLY A 119 21.93 10.64 4.17
CA GLY A 119 21.09 9.58 4.72
C GLY A 119 21.90 8.63 5.61
N GLU A 120 23.03 8.11 5.10
CA GLU A 120 23.92 7.20 5.85
C GLU A 120 24.48 7.85 7.11
N LEU A 121 24.95 9.10 7.01
CA LEU A 121 25.45 9.85 8.18
C LEU A 121 24.32 10.15 9.17
N GLY A 122 23.12 10.45 8.68
CA GLY A 122 21.93 10.68 9.50
C GLY A 122 21.56 9.45 10.31
N LEU A 123 21.51 8.28 9.67
CA LEU A 123 21.23 6.99 10.33
C LEU A 123 22.31 6.64 11.36
N ALA A 124 23.59 6.74 10.99
CA ALA A 124 24.68 6.48 11.93
C ALA A 124 24.68 7.44 13.13
N SER A 125 24.30 8.70 12.92
CA SER A 125 24.15 9.67 14.02
C SER A 125 22.98 9.34 14.92
N LEU A 126 21.88 8.84 14.36
CA LEU A 126 20.71 8.42 15.12
C LEU A 126 21.00 7.15 15.93
N ASP A 127 21.77 6.21 15.40
CA ASP A 127 22.19 5.01 16.13
C ASP A 127 23.02 5.40 17.37
N VAL A 128 24.03 6.27 17.21
CA VAL A 128 24.85 6.77 18.33
C VAL A 128 24.00 7.56 19.33
N ALA A 129 23.06 8.38 18.85
CA ALA A 129 22.13 9.09 19.72
C ALA A 129 21.21 8.12 20.49
N GLY A 130 20.73 7.07 19.83
CA GLY A 130 19.91 6.02 20.43
C GLY A 130 20.64 5.26 21.52
N ASP A 131 21.91 4.91 21.30
CA ASP A 131 22.76 4.26 22.30
C ASP A 131 23.03 5.17 23.50
N LEU A 132 23.37 6.44 23.26
CA LEU A 132 23.60 7.42 24.34
C LEU A 132 22.33 7.66 25.18
N VAL A 133 21.18 7.76 24.52
CA VAL A 133 19.89 7.93 25.21
C VAL A 133 19.52 6.68 26.00
N ARG A 134 19.79 5.48 25.47
CA ARG A 134 19.60 4.22 26.20
C ARG A 134 20.45 4.17 27.46
N GLU A 135 21.75 4.49 27.37
CA GLU A 135 22.66 4.54 28.52
C GLU A 135 22.18 5.56 29.57
N HIS A 136 21.76 6.75 29.14
CA HIS A 136 21.25 7.77 30.05
C HIS A 136 19.96 7.35 30.77
N LEU A 137 19.09 6.60 30.08
CA LEU A 137 17.81 6.12 30.62
C LEU A 137 17.93 4.85 31.47
N GLU A 138 19.13 4.31 31.70
CA GLU A 138 19.35 3.29 32.73
C GLU A 138 19.18 3.87 34.16
N ASP A 139 19.41 5.18 34.35
CA ASP A 139 19.18 5.86 35.63
C ASP A 139 17.67 5.99 35.91
N PRO A 140 17.16 5.44 37.05
CA PRO A 140 15.77 5.60 37.44
C PRO A 140 15.28 7.06 37.47
N LYS A 141 16.15 8.00 37.85
CA LYS A 141 15.80 9.43 37.84
C LYS A 141 15.60 9.95 36.43
N ALA A 142 16.45 9.56 35.48
CA ALA A 142 16.31 9.94 34.08
C ALA A 142 15.01 9.37 33.46
N LYS A 143 14.58 8.16 33.87
CA LYS A 143 13.27 7.61 33.47
C LYS A 143 12.11 8.46 33.98
N GLN A 144 12.14 8.89 35.24
CA GLN A 144 11.12 9.79 35.81
C GLN A 144 11.11 11.15 35.10
N ASP A 145 12.28 11.75 34.87
CA ASP A 145 12.40 13.02 34.14
C ASP A 145 11.93 12.89 32.66
N SER A 146 12.05 11.70 32.06
CA SER A 146 11.50 11.43 30.73
C SER A 146 9.97 11.38 30.73
N PHE A 147 9.37 10.77 31.77
CA PHE A 147 7.92 10.72 31.95
C PHE A 147 7.35 12.13 32.10
N ASP A 148 7.95 12.95 32.96
CA ASP A 148 7.50 14.33 33.19
C ASP A 148 7.59 15.21 31.93
N ARG A 149 8.62 15.02 31.10
CA ARG A 149 8.75 15.72 29.82
C ARG A 149 7.63 15.37 28.85
N VAL A 150 7.33 14.08 28.70
CA VAL A 150 6.24 13.62 27.83
C VAL A 150 4.89 14.10 28.33
N LEU A 151 4.67 14.09 29.65
CA LEU A 151 3.46 14.60 30.27
C LEU A 151 3.29 16.11 30.03
N ALA A 152 4.37 16.90 30.14
CA ALA A 152 4.34 18.32 29.86
C ALA A 152 4.03 18.64 28.38
N GLU A 153 4.53 17.83 27.44
CA GLU A 153 4.16 17.97 26.03
C GLU A 153 2.68 17.63 25.80
N LEU A 154 2.17 16.59 26.46
CA LEU A 154 0.75 16.22 26.40
C LEU A 154 -0.14 17.35 26.97
N GLU A 155 0.29 18.02 28.04
CA GLU A 155 -0.37 19.22 28.57
C GLU A 155 -0.41 20.36 27.56
N GLN A 156 0.69 20.59 26.85
CA GLN A 156 0.75 21.61 25.81
C GLN A 156 -0.21 21.28 24.67
N MET A 157 -0.24 20.01 24.22
CA MET A 157 -1.22 19.55 23.22
C MET A 157 -2.66 19.74 23.70
N ALA A 158 -2.96 19.42 24.96
CA ALA A 158 -4.27 19.63 25.57
C ALA A 158 -4.66 21.13 25.67
N ALA A 159 -3.68 22.02 25.77
CA ALA A 159 -3.89 23.46 25.81
C ALA A 159 -4.10 24.07 24.40
N GLU A 160 -3.43 23.52 23.38
CA GLU A 160 -3.49 23.99 21.98
C GLU A 160 -4.66 23.38 21.19
N GLY A 161 -5.09 22.17 21.54
CA GLY A 161 -6.20 21.44 20.92
C GLY A 161 -7.45 21.42 21.79
N GLY A 162 -8.30 22.44 21.67
CA GLY A 162 -9.62 22.45 22.27
C GLY A 162 -10.64 21.62 21.48
N VAL A 163 -11.19 20.59 22.12
CA VAL A 163 -12.41 19.85 21.78
C VAL A 163 -12.28 18.89 20.57
N ALA A 164 -11.89 17.65 20.85
CA ALA A 164 -12.30 16.50 20.03
C ALA A 164 -13.81 16.27 20.22
N PRO A 165 -14.53 15.80 19.17
CA PRO A 165 -15.98 15.93 19.05
C PRO A 165 -16.73 15.12 20.11
N GLU A 166 -17.98 15.51 20.36
CA GLU A 166 -18.99 14.75 21.12
C GLU A 166 -18.95 13.27 20.72
N SER A 167 -18.16 12.48 21.46
CA SER A 167 -18.17 11.04 21.33
C SER A 167 -19.27 10.55 22.25
N THR A 168 -20.26 9.92 21.63
CA THR A 168 -21.27 9.10 22.32
C THR A 168 -20.59 8.34 23.45
N SER A 169 -21.15 8.36 24.67
CA SER A 169 -20.56 7.73 25.85
C SER A 169 -19.91 6.39 25.46
N THR A 170 -18.57 6.30 25.51
CA THR A 170 -17.83 5.11 25.06
C THR A 170 -18.35 3.85 25.74
N GLY A 171 -18.89 3.98 26.97
CA GLY A 171 -19.71 2.98 27.66
C GLY A 171 -20.71 2.21 26.81
N GLU A 172 -21.47 2.90 25.96
CA GLU A 172 -22.47 2.29 25.08
C GLU A 172 -21.84 1.60 23.86
N ALA A 173 -20.64 2.01 23.45
CA ALA A 173 -19.90 1.47 22.30
C ALA A 173 -19.03 0.25 22.66
N ILE A 174 -18.63 0.09 23.92
CA ILE A 174 -17.78 -1.03 24.37
C ILE A 174 -18.47 -2.36 24.04
N GLY A 175 -17.78 -3.22 23.30
CA GLY A 175 -18.31 -4.51 22.85
C GLY A 175 -19.45 -4.47 21.81
N THR A 176 -19.81 -3.29 21.28
CA THR A 176 -20.84 -3.12 20.24
C THR A 176 -20.29 -2.58 18.91
N HIS A 177 -18.99 -2.31 18.82
CA HIS A 177 -18.32 -1.73 17.65
C HIS A 177 -18.50 -2.55 16.36
N SER A 178 -18.56 -3.88 16.47
CA SER A 178 -18.75 -4.78 15.32
C SER A 178 -20.22 -4.89 14.87
N MET A 179 -21.17 -4.41 15.68
CA MET A 179 -22.60 -4.50 15.39
C MET A 179 -23.03 -3.45 14.38
N ARG A 180 -24.01 -3.78 13.52
CA ARG A 180 -24.63 -2.80 12.61
C ARG A 180 -25.59 -1.87 13.35
N ALA A 181 -26.00 -0.78 12.69
CA ALA A 181 -26.79 0.30 13.28
C ALA A 181 -28.06 -0.15 14.02
N ALA A 182 -28.85 -1.07 13.46
CA ALA A 182 -30.08 -1.54 14.13
C ALA A 182 -29.79 -2.33 15.41
N SER A 183 -28.76 -3.19 15.41
CA SER A 183 -28.35 -3.92 16.62
C SER A 183 -27.80 -2.98 17.68
N ARG A 184 -26.98 -1.98 17.29
CA ARG A 184 -26.46 -0.98 18.25
C ARG A 184 -27.57 -0.20 18.92
N GLU A 185 -28.58 0.24 18.16
CA GLU A 185 -29.72 0.96 18.73
C GLU A 185 -30.56 0.08 19.66
N SER A 186 -30.77 -1.18 19.29
CA SER A 186 -31.42 -2.17 20.14
C SER A 186 -30.66 -2.38 21.45
N VAL A 187 -29.34 -2.54 21.41
CA VAL A 187 -28.52 -2.68 22.63
C VAL A 187 -28.63 -1.46 23.54
N ARG A 188 -28.58 -0.24 22.98
CA ARG A 188 -28.73 0.99 23.76
C ARG A 188 -30.09 1.10 24.42
N THR A 189 -31.14 0.79 23.67
CA THR A 189 -32.51 0.81 24.19
C THR A 189 -32.68 -0.22 25.30
N LEU A 190 -32.12 -1.42 25.14
CA LEU A 190 -32.15 -2.46 26.15
C LEU A 190 -31.37 -2.11 27.42
N ALA A 191 -30.21 -1.46 27.29
CA ALA A 191 -29.47 -0.97 28.44
C ALA A 191 -30.29 0.05 29.24
N ARG A 192 -30.97 1.00 28.58
CA ARG A 192 -31.87 1.96 29.24
C ARG A 192 -33.04 1.25 29.95
N THR A 193 -33.71 0.31 29.27
CA THR A 193 -34.80 -0.48 29.88
C THR A 193 -34.31 -1.33 31.05
N PHE A 194 -33.09 -1.87 30.96
CA PHE A 194 -32.46 -2.60 32.05
C PHE A 194 -32.23 -1.70 33.26
N ASP A 195 -31.66 -0.51 33.08
CA ASP A 195 -31.42 0.44 34.17
C ASP A 195 -32.74 0.90 34.81
N GLU A 196 -33.76 1.19 34.00
CA GLU A 196 -35.11 1.53 34.47
C GLU A 196 -35.74 0.41 35.33
N LYS A 197 -35.64 -0.85 34.87
CA LYS A 197 -36.23 -2.01 35.56
C LYS A 197 -35.43 -2.47 36.77
N THR A 198 -34.13 -2.16 36.85
CA THR A 198 -33.25 -2.60 37.93
C THR A 198 -32.85 -1.49 38.91
N GLY A 199 -33.24 -0.24 38.64
CA GLY A 199 -32.89 0.93 39.44
C GLY A 199 -33.26 0.82 40.92
N SER A 200 -34.35 0.13 41.25
CA SER A 200 -34.80 -0.12 42.63
C SER A 200 -34.52 -1.53 43.16
N ALA A 201 -33.89 -2.40 42.37
CA ALA A 201 -33.53 -3.74 42.83
C ALA A 201 -32.56 -3.65 44.04
N ASP A 202 -32.40 -4.70 44.83
CA ASP A 202 -31.29 -4.80 45.77
C ASP A 202 -30.10 -5.57 45.17
N VAL A 203 -29.04 -5.78 45.95
CA VAL A 203 -27.81 -6.46 45.51
C VAL A 203 -28.07 -7.95 45.18
N GLU A 204 -28.95 -8.61 45.93
CA GLU A 204 -29.26 -10.03 45.75
C GLU A 204 -30.15 -10.26 44.53
N GLN A 205 -31.14 -9.38 44.33
CA GLN A 205 -31.99 -9.35 43.14
C GLN A 205 -31.16 -9.10 41.87
N LEU A 206 -30.23 -8.14 41.89
CA LEU A 206 -29.34 -7.92 40.74
C LEU A 206 -28.46 -9.12 40.43
N ARG A 207 -27.90 -9.77 41.45
CA ARG A 207 -27.09 -10.98 41.28
C ARG A 207 -27.93 -12.09 40.63
N THR A 208 -29.15 -12.29 41.12
CA THR A 208 -30.12 -13.23 40.56
C THR A 208 -30.43 -12.89 39.09
N ILE A 209 -30.71 -11.63 38.78
CA ILE A 209 -30.96 -11.18 37.40
C ILE A 209 -29.76 -11.44 36.50
N GLY A 210 -28.54 -11.16 36.97
CA GLY A 210 -27.30 -11.44 36.24
C GLY A 210 -27.11 -12.93 35.93
N ASP A 211 -27.32 -13.79 36.93
CA ASP A 211 -27.20 -15.25 36.80
C ASP A 211 -28.29 -15.85 35.90
N GLU A 212 -29.52 -15.35 36.01
CA GLU A 212 -30.65 -15.77 35.17
C GLU A 212 -30.45 -15.33 33.71
N LEU A 213 -30.04 -14.09 33.45
CA LEU A 213 -29.73 -13.61 32.10
C LEU A 213 -28.58 -14.41 31.47
N GLY A 214 -27.54 -14.72 32.26
CA GLY A 214 -26.48 -15.63 31.86
C GLY A 214 -27.01 -17.02 31.50
N SER A 215 -27.87 -17.60 32.33
CA SER A 215 -28.49 -18.90 32.10
C SER A 215 -29.37 -18.93 30.85
N VAL A 216 -30.13 -17.86 30.60
CA VAL A 216 -30.91 -17.68 29.36
C VAL A 216 -29.97 -17.59 28.16
N ALA A 217 -28.86 -16.85 28.25
CA ALA A 217 -27.88 -16.80 27.17
C ALA A 217 -27.25 -18.18 26.89
N ILE A 218 -26.98 -19.00 27.92
CA ILE A 218 -26.52 -20.40 27.74
C ILE A 218 -27.58 -21.24 27.02
N LEU A 219 -28.85 -21.14 27.43
CA LEU A 219 -29.95 -21.86 26.81
C LEU A 219 -30.07 -21.51 25.31
N LEU A 220 -30.02 -20.23 24.96
CA LEU A 220 -30.13 -19.75 23.58
C LEU A 220 -28.88 -20.03 22.75
N ALA A 221 -27.71 -20.14 23.39
CA ALA A 221 -26.51 -20.61 22.73
C ALA A 221 -26.64 -22.08 22.30
N ALA A 222 -27.10 -22.93 23.21
CA ALA A 222 -27.30 -24.36 22.98
C ALA A 222 -28.41 -24.66 21.95
N ASN A 223 -29.37 -23.74 21.78
CA ASN A 223 -30.53 -23.92 20.91
C ASN A 223 -30.55 -22.89 19.76
N PRO A 224 -29.76 -23.09 18.68
CA PRO A 224 -29.61 -22.10 17.61
C PRO A 224 -30.90 -21.85 16.81
N VAL A 225 -31.78 -22.85 16.70
CA VAL A 225 -33.09 -22.71 16.03
C VAL A 225 -34.00 -21.77 16.81
N LEU A 226 -34.11 -21.99 18.12
CA LEU A 226 -34.86 -21.11 19.03
C LEU A 226 -34.30 -19.68 18.98
N ARG A 227 -32.98 -19.53 19.08
CA ARG A 227 -32.30 -18.24 18.99
C ARG A 227 -32.61 -17.51 17.68
N LYS A 228 -32.58 -18.21 16.56
CA LYS A 228 -32.90 -17.63 15.24
C LYS A 228 -34.35 -17.11 15.21
N HIS A 229 -35.32 -17.92 15.62
CA HIS A 229 -36.72 -17.50 15.65
C HIS A 229 -36.97 -16.32 16.59
N LEU A 230 -36.29 -16.26 17.74
CA LEU A 230 -36.42 -15.15 18.68
C LEU A 230 -35.77 -13.85 18.15
N ALA A 231 -34.65 -13.94 17.43
CA ALA A 231 -33.93 -12.78 16.91
C ALA A 231 -34.50 -12.23 15.58
N GLU A 232 -35.24 -13.03 14.81
CA GLU A 232 -35.81 -12.62 13.51
C GLU A 232 -36.88 -11.53 13.66
N SER A 233 -36.72 -10.37 13.02
CA SER A 233 -37.77 -9.34 13.02
C SER A 233 -39.06 -9.91 12.41
N THR A 234 -40.16 -9.86 13.16
CA THR A 234 -41.48 -10.35 12.74
C THR A 234 -42.54 -9.29 12.96
N ASP A 235 -43.60 -9.32 12.16
CA ASP A 235 -44.76 -8.42 12.28
C ASP A 235 -45.72 -8.85 13.41
N GLU A 236 -45.53 -10.04 13.99
CA GLU A 236 -46.35 -10.60 15.09
C GLU A 236 -45.52 -10.82 16.37
N PRO A 237 -45.10 -9.76 17.08
CA PRO A 237 -44.25 -9.86 18.28
C PRO A 237 -44.90 -10.65 19.43
N GLN A 238 -46.23 -10.74 19.46
CA GLN A 238 -46.99 -11.45 20.49
C GLN A 238 -46.67 -12.94 20.52
N HIS A 239 -46.47 -13.58 19.36
CA HIS A 239 -46.15 -15.00 19.30
C HIS A 239 -44.80 -15.33 19.94
N LYS A 240 -43.80 -14.46 19.74
CA LYS A 240 -42.50 -14.61 20.39
C LYS A 240 -42.57 -14.40 21.89
N ALA A 241 -43.34 -13.40 22.34
CA ALA A 241 -43.54 -13.15 23.77
C ALA A 241 -44.22 -14.35 24.46
N SER A 242 -45.26 -14.93 23.85
CA SER A 242 -45.91 -16.16 24.35
C SER A 242 -44.97 -17.36 24.37
N LEU A 243 -44.09 -17.49 23.38
CA LEU A 243 -43.06 -18.54 23.37
C LEU A 243 -42.09 -18.37 24.54
N ILE A 244 -41.59 -17.15 24.77
CA ILE A 244 -40.72 -16.84 25.91
C ILE A 244 -41.42 -17.13 27.24
N ASP A 245 -42.68 -16.74 27.38
CA ASP A 245 -43.49 -17.07 28.56
C ASP A 245 -43.56 -18.57 28.79
N SER A 246 -43.83 -19.36 27.75
CA SER A 246 -43.93 -20.82 27.87
C SER A 246 -42.61 -21.49 28.28
N ILE A 247 -41.46 -20.90 27.92
CA ILE A 247 -40.14 -21.49 28.15
C ILE A 247 -39.56 -21.07 29.50
N LEU A 248 -39.72 -19.80 29.87
CA LEU A 248 -39.00 -19.15 30.98
C LEU A 248 -39.88 -18.82 32.19
N SER A 249 -41.21 -18.73 32.06
CA SER A 249 -42.09 -18.45 33.19
C SER A 249 -41.91 -19.48 34.31
N GLY A 250 -41.75 -18.99 35.55
CA GLY A 250 -41.49 -19.82 36.73
C GLY A 250 -40.07 -20.38 36.85
N LYS A 251 -39.17 -20.11 35.88
CA LYS A 251 -37.75 -20.49 35.93
C LYS A 251 -36.81 -19.32 36.16
N VAL A 252 -37.26 -18.11 35.84
CA VAL A 252 -36.54 -16.84 36.07
C VAL A 252 -37.49 -15.85 36.74
N SER A 253 -36.93 -14.83 37.38
CA SER A 253 -37.69 -13.72 37.95
C SER A 253 -38.49 -12.95 36.88
N ASP A 254 -39.59 -12.32 37.31
CA ASP A 254 -40.44 -11.51 36.42
C ASP A 254 -39.65 -10.37 35.75
N THR A 255 -38.70 -9.77 36.48
CA THR A 255 -37.83 -8.73 35.94
C THR A 255 -36.92 -9.26 34.83
N THR A 256 -36.30 -10.43 35.01
CA THR A 256 -35.50 -11.07 33.95
C THR A 256 -36.36 -11.44 32.75
N LEU A 257 -37.55 -12.00 32.99
CA LEU A 257 -38.49 -12.37 31.93
C LEU A 257 -38.87 -11.15 31.08
N ASP A 258 -39.17 -10.03 31.72
CA ASP A 258 -39.48 -8.77 31.05
C ASP A 258 -38.30 -8.23 30.22
N ILE A 259 -37.08 -8.27 30.76
CA ILE A 259 -35.88 -7.84 30.04
C ILE A 259 -35.66 -8.72 28.79
N VAL A 260 -35.83 -10.03 28.92
CA VAL A 260 -35.71 -10.96 27.79
C VAL A 260 -36.81 -10.71 26.75
N LYS A 261 -38.05 -10.42 27.17
CA LYS A 261 -39.13 -10.03 26.24
C LYS A 261 -38.78 -8.75 25.48
N SER A 262 -38.26 -7.73 26.15
CA SER A 262 -37.79 -6.51 25.48
C SER A 262 -36.67 -6.82 24.48
N ALA A 263 -35.74 -7.72 24.82
CA ALA A 263 -34.67 -8.12 23.90
C ALA A 263 -35.19 -8.87 22.66
N VAL A 264 -36.26 -9.65 22.81
CA VAL A 264 -36.90 -10.42 21.73
C VAL A 264 -37.75 -9.54 20.80
N ASP A 265 -38.33 -8.47 21.33
CA ASP A 265 -39.06 -7.45 20.55
C ASP A 265 -38.11 -6.49 19.79
N ALA A 266 -36.86 -6.38 20.24
CA ALA A 266 -35.86 -5.54 19.61
C ALA A 266 -35.44 -6.02 18.21
N LYS A 267 -34.89 -5.10 17.41
CA LYS A 267 -34.48 -5.37 16.02
C LYS A 267 -33.00 -5.72 15.94
N TRP A 268 -32.70 -6.90 15.40
CA TRP A 268 -31.33 -7.41 15.30
C TRP A 268 -30.86 -7.51 13.85
N SER A 269 -29.67 -6.99 13.58
CA SER A 269 -29.01 -7.12 12.27
C SER A 269 -28.35 -8.49 12.07
N ALA A 270 -28.05 -9.19 13.17
CA ALA A 270 -27.55 -10.55 13.17
C ALA A 270 -28.09 -11.31 14.38
N THR A 271 -28.36 -12.61 14.22
CA THR A 271 -28.82 -13.49 15.31
C THR A 271 -27.81 -13.60 16.46
N ALA A 272 -26.50 -13.40 16.18
CA ALA A 272 -25.46 -13.38 17.19
C ALA A 272 -25.56 -12.13 18.09
N ASP A 273 -25.91 -10.96 17.52
CA ASP A 273 -26.00 -9.69 18.27
C ASP A 273 -27.05 -9.76 19.38
N PHE A 274 -28.17 -10.44 19.13
CA PHE A 274 -29.21 -10.69 20.14
C PHE A 274 -28.66 -11.40 21.37
N LEU A 275 -27.81 -12.41 21.14
CA LEU A 275 -27.19 -13.17 22.22
C LEU A 275 -26.14 -12.34 22.95
N THR A 276 -25.28 -11.63 22.21
CA THR A 276 -24.28 -10.71 22.77
C THR A 276 -24.92 -9.63 23.64
N ALA A 277 -26.12 -9.15 23.28
CA ALA A 277 -26.86 -8.19 24.09
C ALA A 277 -27.30 -8.76 25.43
N LEU A 278 -27.82 -9.99 25.48
CA LEU A 278 -28.20 -10.65 26.73
C LEU A 278 -26.98 -10.90 27.63
N GLU A 279 -25.86 -11.34 27.05
CA GLU A 279 -24.60 -11.48 27.80
C GLU A 279 -24.13 -10.13 28.37
N ARG A 280 -24.25 -9.06 27.58
CA ARG A 280 -23.91 -7.70 28.03
C ARG A 280 -24.79 -7.27 29.20
N LEU A 281 -26.10 -7.49 29.15
CA LEU A 281 -27.01 -7.16 30.26
C LEU A 281 -26.71 -7.98 31.51
N ALA A 282 -26.36 -9.27 31.35
CA ALA A 282 -25.93 -10.12 32.45
C ALA A 282 -24.67 -9.57 33.15
N ARG A 283 -23.68 -9.11 32.36
CA ARG A 283 -22.47 -8.45 32.87
C ARG A 283 -22.79 -7.12 33.55
N LEU A 284 -23.65 -6.30 32.94
CA LEU A 284 -24.08 -5.02 33.53
C LEU A 284 -24.76 -5.24 34.88
N ALA A 285 -25.60 -6.27 35.04
CA ALA A 285 -26.20 -6.60 36.32
C ALA A 285 -25.16 -6.89 37.42
N LEU A 286 -24.14 -7.70 37.10
CA LEU A 286 -23.04 -8.01 38.04
C LEU A 286 -22.14 -6.79 38.31
N LEU A 287 -21.94 -5.91 37.32
CA LEU A 287 -21.25 -4.63 37.55
C LEU A 287 -22.10 -3.70 38.45
N THR A 288 -23.43 -3.71 38.33
CA THR A 288 -24.35 -2.99 39.23
C THR A 288 -24.29 -3.52 40.66
N VAL A 289 -24.09 -4.83 40.84
CA VAL A 289 -23.79 -5.42 42.14
C VAL A 289 -22.50 -4.85 42.72
N ALA A 290 -21.42 -4.81 41.94
CA ALA A 290 -20.11 -4.29 42.39
C ALA A 290 -20.16 -2.80 42.77
N ASP A 291 -20.85 -2.00 41.96
CA ASP A 291 -21.05 -0.57 42.16
C ASP A 291 -21.87 -0.26 43.42
N ARG A 292 -23.02 -0.93 43.60
CA ARG A 292 -23.82 -0.77 44.83
C ARG A 292 -23.12 -1.27 46.09
N SER A 293 -22.17 -2.19 45.93
CA SER A 293 -21.33 -2.68 47.02
C SER A 293 -20.12 -1.78 47.30
N GLY A 294 -19.93 -0.70 46.51
CA GLY A 294 -18.80 0.21 46.64
C GLY A 294 -17.45 -0.36 46.21
N LYS A 295 -17.46 -1.47 45.45
CA LYS A 295 -16.26 -2.22 45.04
C LYS A 295 -15.93 -2.12 43.56
N ILE A 296 -16.66 -1.31 42.79
CA ILE A 296 -16.51 -1.24 41.32
C ILE A 296 -15.08 -0.89 40.89
N GLY A 297 -14.38 -0.02 41.62
CA GLY A 297 -12.97 0.30 41.33
C GLY A 297 -12.02 -0.88 41.58
N GLU A 298 -12.19 -1.62 42.67
CA GLU A 298 -11.40 -2.82 42.95
C GLU A 298 -11.67 -3.91 41.90
N VAL A 299 -12.92 -4.07 41.48
CA VAL A 299 -13.32 -5.00 40.41
C VAL A 299 -12.71 -4.62 39.06
N GLU A 300 -12.72 -3.33 38.71
CA GLU A 300 -12.06 -2.81 37.50
C GLU A 300 -10.56 -3.16 37.49
N ASP A 301 -9.85 -2.85 38.59
CA ASP A 301 -8.41 -3.14 38.73
C ASP A 301 -8.11 -4.64 38.66
N GLU A 302 -8.92 -5.48 39.32
CA GLU A 302 -8.76 -6.93 39.30
C GLU A 302 -9.02 -7.53 37.91
N LEU A 303 -10.06 -7.10 37.21
CA LEU A 303 -10.35 -7.51 35.84
C LEU A 303 -9.23 -7.09 34.89
N PHE A 304 -8.69 -5.89 35.05
CA PHE A 304 -7.56 -5.42 34.24
C PHE A 304 -6.30 -6.25 34.49
N ARG A 305 -5.94 -6.49 35.76
CA ARG A 305 -4.82 -7.40 36.13
C ARG A 305 -5.00 -8.79 35.55
N LEU A 306 -6.22 -9.34 35.60
CA LEU A 306 -6.52 -10.65 35.06
C LEU A 306 -6.46 -10.68 33.53
N GLY A 307 -6.97 -9.65 32.85
CA GLY A 307 -6.86 -9.51 31.39
C GLY A 307 -5.41 -9.55 30.94
N ARG A 308 -4.52 -8.81 31.63
CA ARG A 308 -3.07 -8.85 31.36
C ARG A 308 -2.45 -10.22 31.62
N LEU A 309 -2.81 -10.88 32.72
CA LEU A 309 -2.33 -12.23 33.01
C LEU A 309 -2.73 -13.21 31.89
N LEU A 310 -3.97 -13.13 31.40
CA LEU A 310 -4.46 -14.00 30.32
C LEU A 310 -3.76 -13.70 28.99
N LEU A 311 -3.45 -12.44 28.71
CA LEU A 311 -2.68 -12.04 27.53
C LEU A 311 -1.22 -12.54 27.60
N ALA A 312 -0.60 -12.44 28.78
CA ALA A 312 0.77 -12.90 29.04
C ALA A 312 0.90 -14.42 29.08
N GLU A 313 -0.19 -15.15 29.33
CA GLU A 313 -0.25 -16.62 29.40
C GLU A 313 -1.17 -17.20 28.30
N PRO A 314 -0.72 -17.27 27.03
CA PRO A 314 -1.55 -17.68 25.90
C PRO A 314 -2.16 -19.08 26.06
N ASP A 315 -1.47 -20.00 26.71
CA ASP A 315 -1.98 -21.35 26.98
C ASP A 315 -3.15 -21.34 27.98
N LEU A 316 -3.08 -20.49 29.01
CA LEU A 316 -4.18 -20.31 29.96
C LEU A 316 -5.39 -19.70 29.25
N SER A 317 -5.18 -18.63 28.48
CA SER A 317 -6.25 -18.02 27.67
C SER A 317 -6.89 -19.05 26.74
N ARG A 318 -6.08 -19.82 25.99
CA ARG A 318 -6.56 -20.87 25.08
C ARG A 318 -7.39 -21.94 25.79
N LEU A 319 -6.95 -22.43 26.96
CA LEU A 319 -7.68 -23.45 27.72
C LEU A 319 -9.02 -22.93 28.26
N LEU A 320 -9.06 -21.69 28.71
CA LEU A 320 -10.30 -21.05 29.19
C LEU A 320 -11.24 -20.67 28.03
N SER A 321 -10.69 -20.37 26.86
CA SER A 321 -11.42 -20.08 25.62
C SER A 321 -11.98 -21.29 24.91
N ASP A 322 -11.54 -22.51 25.25
CA ASP A 322 -11.94 -23.74 24.55
C ASP A 322 -13.41 -24.11 24.84
N SER A 323 -14.30 -23.61 23.98
CA SER A 323 -15.74 -23.92 24.06
C SER A 323 -16.09 -25.40 23.76
N ASN A 324 -15.16 -26.20 23.23
CA ASN A 324 -15.37 -27.64 23.07
C ASN A 324 -15.12 -28.41 24.38
N ALA A 325 -14.34 -27.84 25.29
CA ALA A 325 -14.10 -28.42 26.61
C ALA A 325 -15.28 -28.16 27.56
N PRO A 326 -15.62 -29.13 28.44
CA PRO A 326 -16.68 -28.95 29.44
C PRO A 326 -16.46 -27.69 30.27
N ALA A 327 -17.51 -26.88 30.45
CA ALA A 327 -17.45 -25.63 31.19
C ALA A 327 -16.98 -25.84 32.64
N GLU A 328 -17.38 -26.95 33.28
CA GLU A 328 -16.97 -27.29 34.63
C GLU A 328 -15.44 -27.40 34.78
N GLY A 329 -14.76 -28.07 33.85
CA GLY A 329 -13.31 -28.19 33.88
C GLY A 329 -12.60 -26.85 33.68
N ARG A 330 -13.15 -25.98 32.82
CA ARG A 330 -12.65 -24.62 32.60
C ARG A 330 -12.85 -23.73 33.83
N LEU A 331 -13.98 -23.86 34.52
CA LEU A 331 -14.25 -23.15 35.77
C LEU A 331 -13.33 -23.63 36.91
N GLN A 332 -13.09 -24.93 37.03
CA GLN A 332 -12.12 -25.47 37.99
C GLN A 332 -10.69 -25.02 37.70
N LEU A 333 -10.32 -24.81 36.42
CA LEU A 333 -9.05 -24.20 36.06
C LEU A 333 -9.00 -22.73 36.49
N LEU A 334 -10.05 -21.96 36.18
CA LEU A 334 -10.16 -20.57 36.59
C LEU A 334 -10.04 -20.41 38.10
N ASP A 335 -10.82 -21.18 38.87
CA ASP A 335 -10.84 -21.14 40.34
C ASP A 335 -9.47 -21.45 40.94
N ARG A 336 -8.66 -22.31 40.30
CA ARG A 336 -7.27 -22.55 40.73
C ARG A 336 -6.34 -21.36 40.48
N VAL A 337 -6.60 -20.56 39.45
CA VAL A 337 -5.80 -19.38 39.11
C VAL A 337 -6.15 -18.20 40.01
N ILE A 338 -7.45 -17.90 40.15
CA ILE A 338 -7.96 -16.71 40.83
C ILE A 338 -8.36 -16.94 42.29
N GLY A 339 -8.43 -18.19 42.75
CA GLY A 339 -8.95 -18.56 44.07
C GLY A 339 -8.27 -17.80 45.21
N GLY A 340 -9.06 -17.01 45.94
CA GLY A 340 -8.61 -16.20 47.07
C GLY A 340 -7.78 -14.96 46.73
N LYS A 341 -7.67 -14.59 45.44
CA LYS A 341 -6.89 -13.44 44.96
C LYS A 341 -7.74 -12.28 44.43
N VAL A 342 -9.03 -12.51 44.24
CA VAL A 342 -9.97 -11.54 43.69
C VAL A 342 -11.22 -11.44 44.57
N THR A 343 -11.93 -10.33 44.48
CA THR A 343 -13.24 -10.15 45.09
C THR A 343 -14.27 -11.15 44.56
N ASP A 344 -15.32 -11.39 45.35
CA ASP A 344 -16.44 -12.27 44.94
C ASP A 344 -17.13 -11.74 43.68
N GLU A 345 -17.22 -10.42 43.54
CA GLU A 345 -17.81 -9.73 42.39
C GLU A 345 -16.99 -9.95 41.11
N THR A 346 -15.67 -9.79 41.16
CA THR A 346 -14.79 -10.14 40.03
C THR A 346 -14.86 -11.62 39.71
N GLY A 347 -14.84 -12.48 40.73
CA GLY A 347 -14.96 -13.92 40.56
C GLY A 347 -16.26 -14.32 39.83
N ALA A 348 -17.38 -13.67 40.14
CA ALA A 348 -18.66 -13.90 39.46
C ALA A 348 -18.61 -13.47 37.99
N LEU A 349 -18.08 -12.29 37.69
CA LEU A 349 -17.94 -11.76 36.32
C LEU A 349 -17.09 -12.67 35.43
N VAL A 350 -15.93 -13.12 35.93
CA VAL A 350 -15.02 -13.93 35.14
C VAL A 350 -15.54 -15.37 34.99
N ARG A 351 -16.17 -15.94 36.02
CA ARG A 351 -16.86 -17.24 35.89
C ARG A 351 -17.97 -17.17 34.84
N GLN A 352 -18.77 -16.11 34.88
CA GLN A 352 -19.79 -15.86 33.86
C GLN A 352 -19.16 -15.70 32.47
N ALA A 353 -18.04 -14.98 32.33
CA ALA A 353 -17.32 -14.85 31.06
C ALA A 353 -16.86 -16.20 30.50
N VAL A 354 -16.29 -17.08 31.34
CA VAL A 354 -15.85 -18.43 30.93
C VAL A 354 -17.03 -19.33 30.57
N GLN A 355 -18.15 -19.24 31.29
CA GLN A 355 -19.37 -20.00 30.99
C GLN A 355 -20.02 -19.56 29.67
N LEU A 356 -20.07 -18.25 29.43
CA LEU A 356 -20.66 -17.66 28.23
C LEU A 356 -19.71 -17.62 27.05
N GLN A 357 -18.46 -18.05 27.24
CA GLN A 357 -17.43 -18.07 26.21
C GLN A 357 -17.87 -18.84 24.98
N ARG A 358 -17.86 -18.15 23.83
CA ARG A 358 -18.32 -18.66 22.55
C ARG A 358 -17.49 -18.13 21.39
N GLY A 359 -17.43 -18.92 20.33
CA GLY A 359 -16.75 -18.52 19.10
C GLY A 359 -15.23 -18.45 19.25
N HIS A 360 -14.61 -17.63 18.40
CA HIS A 360 -13.15 -17.52 18.30
C HIS A 360 -12.57 -16.36 19.12
N GLN A 361 -13.39 -15.56 19.80
CA GLN A 361 -12.90 -14.42 20.58
C GLN A 361 -12.14 -14.94 21.81
N PRO A 362 -10.85 -14.60 21.99
CA PRO A 362 -10.10 -15.02 23.16
C PRO A 362 -10.69 -14.46 24.46
N ILE A 363 -10.51 -15.19 25.57
CA ILE A 363 -11.10 -14.83 26.86
C ILE A 363 -10.45 -13.56 27.44
N ASP A 364 -9.18 -13.30 27.13
CA ASP A 364 -8.46 -12.08 27.49
C ASP A 364 -9.17 -10.82 26.93
N VAL A 365 -9.63 -10.87 25.67
CA VAL A 365 -10.41 -9.78 25.07
C VAL A 365 -11.75 -9.61 25.79
N THR A 366 -12.42 -10.71 26.15
CA THR A 366 -13.69 -10.65 26.90
C THR A 366 -13.50 -10.02 28.27
N VAL A 367 -12.48 -10.44 29.03
CA VAL A 367 -12.18 -9.91 30.36
C VAL A 367 -11.79 -8.43 30.28
N SER A 368 -10.98 -8.05 29.30
CA SER A 368 -10.60 -6.64 29.06
C SER A 368 -11.83 -5.78 28.74
N GLY A 369 -12.75 -6.27 27.91
CA GLY A 369 -14.01 -5.59 27.62
C GLY A 369 -14.94 -5.47 28.84
N ILE A 370 -14.87 -6.38 29.82
CA ILE A 370 -15.61 -6.25 31.09
C ILE A 370 -14.97 -5.16 31.96
N ALA A 371 -13.64 -5.07 32.01
CA ALA A 371 -12.93 -3.99 32.71
C ALA A 371 -13.30 -2.62 32.14
N GLU A 372 -13.32 -2.48 30.81
CA GLU A 372 -13.79 -1.26 30.14
C GLU A 372 -15.24 -0.92 30.51
N LEU A 373 -16.12 -1.93 30.58
CA LEU A 373 -17.51 -1.73 31.01
C LEU A 373 -17.63 -1.27 32.47
N ALA A 374 -16.78 -1.80 33.35
CA ALA A 374 -16.73 -1.42 34.76
C ALA A 374 -16.35 0.06 34.90
N ALA A 375 -15.29 0.49 34.22
CA ALA A 375 -14.83 1.87 34.21
C ALA A 375 -15.89 2.81 33.63
N ALA A 376 -16.43 2.48 32.45
CA ALA A 376 -17.44 3.31 31.81
C ALA A 376 -18.67 3.55 32.69
N ARG A 377 -18.99 2.58 33.55
CA ARG A 377 -20.10 2.68 34.50
C ARG A 377 -19.80 3.56 35.71
N ARG A 378 -18.54 3.74 36.08
CA ARG A 378 -18.11 4.80 37.03
C ARG A 378 -18.18 6.20 36.42
N GLY A 379 -18.48 6.33 35.13
CA GLY A 379 -18.36 7.58 34.39
C GLY A 379 -16.92 7.88 33.96
N GLU A 380 -16.00 6.95 34.20
CA GLU A 380 -14.59 7.07 33.86
C GLU A 380 -14.31 6.29 32.57
N SER A 381 -13.47 6.79 31.67
CA SER A 381 -12.91 5.93 30.61
C SER A 381 -11.55 5.39 31.05
N VAL A 382 -11.13 4.24 30.52
CA VAL A 382 -9.81 3.66 30.84
C VAL A 382 -8.79 4.16 29.84
N ALA A 383 -7.69 4.70 30.36
CA ALA A 383 -6.49 4.96 29.60
C ALA A 383 -5.41 3.94 30.01
N HIS A 384 -5.00 3.10 29.07
CA HIS A 384 -3.90 2.17 29.27
C HIS A 384 -2.58 2.89 29.02
N VAL A 385 -1.70 2.88 30.02
CA VAL A 385 -0.42 3.60 29.96
C VAL A 385 0.71 2.60 30.11
N ILE A 386 1.51 2.46 29.06
CA ILE A 386 2.71 1.62 29.06
C ILE A 386 3.91 2.52 29.35
N ALA A 387 4.61 2.28 30.45
CA ALA A 387 5.70 3.11 30.94
C ALA A 387 6.97 2.29 31.24
N ALA A 388 8.14 2.93 31.11
CA ALA A 388 9.45 2.31 31.35
C ALA A 388 9.79 2.06 32.83
N ALA A 389 9.05 2.71 33.73
CA ALA A 389 9.24 2.65 35.18
C ALA A 389 7.92 2.98 35.87
N LEU A 390 7.79 2.57 37.14
CA LEU A 390 6.62 2.88 37.95
C LEU A 390 6.49 4.40 38.15
N PRO A 391 5.39 5.02 37.70
CA PRO A 391 5.13 6.44 37.94
C PRO A 391 4.80 6.69 39.43
N THR A 392 5.05 7.90 39.87
CA THR A 392 4.64 8.40 41.20
C THR A 392 3.15 8.74 41.22
N ASP A 393 2.50 8.68 42.39
CA ASP A 393 1.08 9.02 42.52
C ASP A 393 0.75 10.42 41.96
N ALA A 394 1.66 11.39 42.15
CA ALA A 394 1.53 12.74 41.61
C ALA A 394 1.54 12.77 40.06
N GLN A 395 2.36 11.93 39.43
CA GLN A 395 2.37 11.77 37.96
C GLN A 395 1.08 11.10 37.46
N ILE A 396 0.56 10.12 38.19
CA ILE A 396 -0.70 9.43 37.84
C ILE A 396 -1.87 10.42 37.89
N GLU A 397 -2.00 11.17 38.97
CA GLU A 397 -3.05 12.18 39.15
C GLU A 397 -2.97 13.27 38.07
N ARG A 398 -1.76 13.74 37.77
CA ARG A 398 -1.52 14.73 36.73
C ARG A 398 -1.86 14.18 35.34
N LEU A 399 -1.44 12.96 35.01
CA LEU A 399 -1.77 12.32 33.73
C LEU A 399 -3.28 12.11 33.57
N SER A 400 -3.96 11.64 34.62
CA SER A 400 -5.43 11.51 34.64
C SER A 400 -6.12 12.85 34.34
N THR A 401 -5.68 13.92 35.01
CA THR A 401 -6.21 15.28 34.79
C THR A 401 -6.03 15.76 33.35
N VAL A 402 -4.85 15.51 32.78
CA VAL A 402 -4.51 15.93 31.41
C VAL A 402 -5.32 15.17 30.38
N LEU A 403 -5.38 13.84 30.51
CA LEU A 403 -6.21 13.02 29.64
C LEU A 403 -7.69 13.40 29.77
N GLY A 404 -8.16 13.72 30.98
CA GLY A 404 -9.55 14.09 31.18
C GLY A 404 -9.91 15.40 30.49
N ARG A 405 -8.95 16.33 30.41
CA ARG A 405 -9.07 17.55 29.62
C ARG A 405 -9.08 17.30 28.12
N ILE A 406 -8.24 16.40 27.63
CA ILE A 406 -8.15 16.03 26.19
C ILE A 406 -9.46 15.36 25.74
N TYR A 407 -9.96 14.41 26.53
CA TYR A 407 -11.10 13.55 26.18
C TYR A 407 -12.45 14.03 26.73
N GLY A 408 -12.46 15.13 27.50
CA GLY A 408 -13.67 15.79 28.02
C GLY A 408 -14.45 14.98 29.06
N ARG A 409 -13.79 14.09 29.82
CA ARG A 409 -14.41 13.13 30.74
C ARG A 409 -13.44 12.70 31.83
N ASP A 410 -13.91 12.09 32.91
CA ASP A 410 -13.01 11.54 33.94
C ASP A 410 -12.24 10.32 33.42
N MET A 411 -10.98 10.19 33.81
CA MET A 411 -10.05 9.19 33.26
C MET A 411 -9.43 8.33 34.36
N SER A 412 -9.69 7.03 34.30
CA SER A 412 -8.99 6.01 35.07
C SER A 412 -7.70 5.64 34.32
N VAL A 413 -6.55 5.85 34.97
CA VAL A 413 -5.23 5.58 34.38
C VAL A 413 -4.72 4.24 34.87
N GLN A 414 -4.58 3.27 33.95
CA GLN A 414 -4.11 1.93 34.25
C GLN A 414 -2.70 1.75 33.72
N ILE A 415 -1.74 1.50 34.62
CA ILE A 415 -0.31 1.48 34.27
C ILE A 415 0.20 0.05 34.08
N GLU A 416 0.93 -0.11 33.00
CA GLU A 416 1.72 -1.28 32.66
C GLU A 416 3.20 -0.90 32.57
N ILE A 417 4.06 -1.70 33.20
CA ILE A 417 5.50 -1.50 33.16
C ILE A 417 6.06 -2.41 32.07
N ASP A 418 6.66 -1.79 31.06
CA ASP A 418 7.42 -2.49 30.03
C ASP A 418 8.90 -2.11 30.13
N GLU A 419 9.73 -3.06 30.55
CA GLU A 419 11.17 -2.86 30.69
C GLU A 419 11.87 -2.67 29.34
N GLN A 420 11.24 -3.06 28.22
CA GLN A 420 11.76 -2.82 26.87
C GLN A 420 11.58 -1.37 26.43
N LEU A 421 10.69 -0.62 27.08
CA LEU A 421 10.49 0.80 26.82
C LEU A 421 11.69 1.58 27.38
N LEU A 422 12.41 2.30 26.51
CA LEU A 422 13.60 3.05 26.91
C LEU A 422 13.25 4.18 27.90
N GLY A 423 12.17 4.91 27.63
CA GLY A 423 11.72 6.04 28.45
C GLY A 423 10.46 6.69 27.89
N GLY A 424 9.84 7.55 28.68
CA GLY A 424 8.52 8.13 28.41
C GLY A 424 7.39 7.14 28.68
N PHE A 425 6.26 7.34 28.02
CA PHE A 425 5.11 6.45 28.08
C PHE A 425 4.30 6.49 26.79
N LYS A 426 3.51 5.43 26.58
CA LYS A 426 2.51 5.31 25.52
C LYS A 426 1.14 5.25 26.16
N VAL A 427 0.18 6.04 25.67
CA VAL A 427 -1.22 6.00 26.12
C VAL A 427 -2.08 5.37 25.04
N ILE A 428 -2.95 4.46 25.42
CA ILE A 428 -3.95 3.83 24.55
C ILE A 428 -5.31 4.09 25.19
N VAL A 429 -6.18 4.78 24.46
CA VAL A 429 -7.57 5.06 24.87
C VAL A 429 -8.48 4.54 23.78
N ALA A 430 -9.18 3.44 24.04
CA ALA A 430 -9.99 2.73 23.05
C ALA A 430 -9.20 2.40 21.75
N ASP A 431 -9.49 3.09 20.65
CA ASP A 431 -8.83 2.94 19.35
C ASP A 431 -7.75 4.00 19.07
N GLU A 432 -7.56 4.95 19.98
CA GLU A 432 -6.55 5.99 19.86
C GLU A 432 -5.26 5.65 20.62
N VAL A 433 -4.13 5.98 20.00
CA VAL A 433 -2.80 5.74 20.56
C VAL A 433 -2.00 7.04 20.54
N ILE A 434 -1.55 7.46 21.72
CA ILE A 434 -0.63 8.59 21.90
C ILE A 434 0.75 8.03 22.21
N GLU A 435 1.65 8.13 21.24
CA GLU A 435 3.02 7.65 21.35
C GLU A 435 3.94 8.76 21.88
N GLY A 436 4.20 8.72 23.18
CA GLY A 436 5.12 9.64 23.84
C GLY A 436 6.51 9.05 24.11
N ASP A 437 6.72 7.77 23.85
CA ASP A 437 7.96 7.08 24.22
C ASP A 437 9.16 7.42 23.32
N VAL A 438 10.35 7.22 23.87
CA VAL A 438 11.62 7.56 23.22
C VAL A 438 11.89 6.72 21.98
N ALA A 439 11.48 5.46 21.96
CA ALA A 439 11.71 4.58 20.80
C ALA A 439 10.88 5.03 19.60
N SER A 440 9.59 5.36 19.81
CA SER A 440 8.72 5.93 18.78
C SER A 440 9.25 7.27 18.25
N ARG A 441 9.85 8.11 19.11
CA ARG A 441 10.51 9.36 18.68
C ARG A 441 11.75 9.12 17.83
N LEU A 442 12.61 8.16 18.21
CA LEU A 442 13.77 7.78 17.41
C LEU A 442 13.34 7.22 16.05
N ALA A 443 12.28 6.40 16.01
CA ALA A 443 11.70 5.90 14.77
C ALA A 443 11.21 7.06 13.87
N LYS A 444 10.43 8.00 14.41
CA LYS A 444 9.99 9.22 13.68
C LYS A 444 11.17 10.09 13.21
N ALA A 445 12.23 10.20 14.02
CA ALA A 445 13.44 10.90 13.63
C ALA A 445 14.15 10.20 12.45
N SER A 446 14.16 8.87 12.41
CA SER A 446 14.72 8.09 11.30
C SER A 446 13.95 8.31 9.98
N GLU A 447 12.61 8.38 10.06
CA GLU A 447 11.74 8.58 8.89
C GLU A 447 11.85 9.99 8.29
N THR A 448 12.20 10.98 9.11
CA THR A 448 12.34 12.38 8.67
C THR A 448 13.73 12.72 8.13
N LEU A 449 14.66 11.74 8.10
CA LEU A 449 15.99 11.94 7.54
C LEU A 449 15.90 12.22 6.02
N PRO A 450 16.66 13.20 5.51
CA PRO A 450 16.66 13.53 4.09
C PRO A 450 17.20 12.37 3.26
N SER A 451 16.34 11.77 2.43
CA SER A 451 16.68 10.76 1.42
C SER A 451 17.45 11.31 0.22
#